data_AF-A9UUM0-F1
#
_entry.id   AF-A9UUM0-F1
#
_cell.length_a   1.000
_cell.length_b   1.000
_cell.length_c   1.000
_cell.angle_alpha   90.00
_cell.angle_beta   90.00
_cell.angle_gamma   90.00
#
_symmetry.space_group_name_H-M   'P 1'
#
loop_
_entity.id
_entity.type
_entity.pdbx_description
1 polymer ?
#
loop_
_entity_poly.entity_id
_entity_poly.type
_entity_poly.pdbx_seq_one_letter_code
_entity_poly.pdbx_strand_id
1 'polypeptide(L)'
;MSQQQCEFQKGFFHENLETCSQVDCLSDVCGLVPFVNAGKHSVAIDIEKLAGWLRMFFIYSLSGLGGWLTGALFTPYQVCVCYLGNREGMCGGMFVELFQSWPLLARPWREVFKLTFIALVAFAFGFLPYLDNWSHLGGFTFGVLSSIVFLPYITFGKWDAARKRTLIFICLPGIVVLMTVLLSLFFTDTVDCSWCHYLNCINFTDNFCEDNLQDIF
;
A
#
# COMPACT_ATOMS: atom_id res chain seq x y z
N MET A 1 11.09 32.88 -6.06
CA MET A 1 9.67 33.32 -5.98
C MET A 1 9.56 34.25 -4.78
N SER A 2 8.87 35.39 -4.83
CA SER A 2 8.73 36.25 -3.64
C SER A 2 7.69 35.69 -2.66
N GLN A 3 7.83 35.99 -1.35
CA GLN A 3 6.91 35.50 -0.31
C GLN A 3 5.44 35.84 -0.61
N GLN A 4 5.19 37.04 -1.13
CA GLN A 4 3.85 37.50 -1.53
C GLN A 4 3.26 36.69 -2.69
N GLN A 5 4.09 36.26 -3.66
CA GLN A 5 3.63 35.37 -4.72
C GLN A 5 3.29 33.97 -4.20
N CYS A 6 3.99 33.51 -3.16
CA CYS A 6 3.69 32.23 -2.50
C CYS A 6 2.37 32.29 -1.72
N GLU A 7 2.14 33.35 -0.94
CA GLU A 7 0.89 33.58 -0.22
C GLU A 7 -0.31 33.72 -1.16
N PHE A 8 -0.13 34.42 -2.28
CA PHE A 8 -1.18 34.54 -3.31
C PHE A 8 -1.59 33.18 -3.88
N GLN A 9 -0.63 32.28 -4.08
CA GLN A 9 -0.89 30.90 -4.52
C GLN A 9 -1.27 29.95 -3.39
N LYS A 10 -1.39 30.44 -2.14
CA LYS A 10 -1.61 29.64 -0.92
C LYS A 10 -0.57 28.54 -0.71
N GLY A 11 0.67 28.79 -1.12
CA GLY A 11 1.80 27.87 -0.94
C GLY A 11 2.54 28.06 0.39
N PHE A 12 3.47 27.15 0.68
CA PHE A 12 4.40 27.27 1.81
C PHE A 12 5.72 27.87 1.33
N PHE A 13 6.14 29.00 1.92
CA PHE A 13 7.36 29.69 1.54
C PHE A 13 8.55 29.17 2.35
N HIS A 14 9.64 28.82 1.67
CA HIS A 14 10.90 28.41 2.29
C HIS A 14 11.99 29.45 1.99
N GLU A 15 12.40 30.20 3.01
CA GLU A 15 13.39 31.28 2.88
C GLU A 15 14.77 30.80 2.41
N ASN A 16 15.14 29.54 2.70
CA ASN A 16 16.47 29.00 2.40
C ASN A 16 16.56 28.23 1.08
N LEU A 17 15.52 28.25 0.23
CA LEU A 17 15.45 27.44 -1.00
C LEU A 17 15.21 28.35 -2.22
N GLU A 18 16.05 28.20 -3.24
CA GLU A 18 16.02 29.05 -4.44
C GLU A 18 15.20 28.42 -5.59
N THR A 19 15.01 27.09 -5.57
CA THR A 19 14.26 26.34 -6.59
C THR A 19 13.23 25.38 -5.97
N CYS A 20 12.05 25.23 -6.61
CA CYS A 20 10.98 24.34 -6.15
C CYS A 20 11.38 22.86 -6.06
N SER A 21 12.40 22.42 -6.81
CA SER A 21 12.93 21.05 -6.75
C SER A 21 13.71 20.75 -5.46
N GLN A 22 14.07 21.79 -4.69
CA GLN A 22 14.77 21.64 -3.42
C GLN A 22 13.79 21.45 -2.24
N VAL A 23 12.49 21.61 -2.48
CA VAL A 23 11.44 21.48 -1.48
C VAL A 23 10.92 20.04 -1.48
N ASP A 24 10.80 19.44 -0.29
CA ASP A 24 10.26 18.09 -0.16
C ASP A 24 8.73 18.13 -0.07
N CYS A 25 8.08 18.30 -1.22
CA CYS A 25 6.61 18.33 -1.29
C CYS A 25 5.96 17.06 -0.74
N LEU A 26 6.61 15.89 -0.86
CA LEU A 26 6.06 14.63 -0.38
C LEU A 26 6.16 14.52 1.15
N SER A 27 7.22 15.03 1.76
CA SER A 27 7.31 15.10 3.23
C SER A 27 6.23 15.98 3.85
N ASP A 28 5.75 17.01 3.14
CA ASP A 28 4.73 17.93 3.64
C ASP A 28 3.29 17.47 3.40
N VAL A 29 3.03 16.76 2.29
CA VAL A 29 1.72 16.16 1.92
C VAL A 29 1.53 14.78 2.55
N CYS A 30 2.60 13.98 2.59
CA CYS A 30 2.57 12.57 2.94
C CYS A 30 3.28 12.32 4.28
N GLY A 31 3.24 13.28 5.22
CA GLY A 31 3.93 13.23 6.52
C GLY A 31 3.86 11.84 7.17
N LEU A 32 4.88 11.03 6.92
CA LEU A 32 4.81 9.56 6.97
C LEU A 32 4.96 9.00 8.39
N VAL A 33 4.65 9.83 9.40
CA VAL A 33 4.65 9.45 10.80
C VAL A 33 3.44 10.10 11.49
N PRO A 34 2.32 9.37 11.71
CA PRO A 34 1.22 9.88 12.51
C PRO A 34 1.61 10.13 13.97
N PHE A 35 2.72 9.53 14.44
CA PHE A 35 3.22 9.66 15.81
C PHE A 35 3.94 10.98 16.11
N VAL A 36 4.35 11.76 15.09
CA VAL A 36 5.14 13.00 15.30
C VAL A 36 4.34 14.27 15.03
N ASN A 37 3.33 14.23 14.16
CA ASN A 37 2.50 15.40 13.82
C ASN A 37 1.01 15.05 13.93
N ALA A 38 0.46 15.14 15.14
CA ALA A 38 -0.96 14.89 15.46
C ALA A 38 -1.96 15.92 14.85
N GLY A 39 -1.60 16.63 13.77
CA GLY A 39 -2.40 17.73 13.21
C GLY A 39 -2.40 17.87 11.69
N LYS A 40 -1.71 16.99 10.94
CA LYS A 40 -1.81 16.97 9.47
C LYS A 40 -2.72 15.82 9.03
N HIS A 41 -3.61 16.11 8.08
CA HIS A 41 -4.69 15.24 7.59
C HIS A 41 -4.18 13.81 7.24
N SER A 42 -5.04 12.81 7.41
CA SER A 42 -4.73 11.43 7.02
C SER A 42 -4.26 11.37 5.57
N VAL A 43 -3.15 10.68 5.30
CA VAL A 43 -2.55 10.57 3.95
C VAL A 43 -3.59 10.19 2.87
N ALA A 44 -4.56 9.34 3.22
CA ALA A 44 -5.65 8.96 2.33
C ALA A 44 -6.50 10.15 1.85
N ILE A 45 -6.70 11.17 2.69
CA ILE A 45 -7.49 12.37 2.37
C ILE A 45 -6.76 13.22 1.34
N ASP A 46 -5.45 13.38 1.46
CA ASP A 46 -4.70 14.21 0.53
C ASP A 46 -4.52 13.51 -0.82
N ILE A 47 -4.32 12.18 -0.83
CA ILE A 47 -4.40 11.38 -2.05
C ILE A 47 -5.81 11.45 -2.65
N GLU A 48 -6.87 11.40 -1.85
CA GLU A 48 -8.26 11.50 -2.35
C GLU A 48 -8.55 12.86 -3.01
N LYS A 49 -8.07 13.96 -2.42
CA LYS A 49 -8.20 15.30 -3.03
C LYS A 49 -7.49 15.39 -4.39
N LEU A 50 -6.36 14.70 -4.55
CA LEU A 50 -5.54 14.72 -5.77
C LEU A 50 -6.04 13.74 -6.84
N ALA A 51 -6.37 12.51 -6.45
CA ALA A 51 -6.77 11.42 -7.34
C ALA A 51 -8.29 11.40 -7.64
N GLY A 52 -9.08 12.01 -6.76
CA GLY A 52 -10.53 11.94 -6.76
C GLY A 52 -11.07 10.72 -6.01
N TRP A 53 -12.24 10.89 -5.39
CA TRP A 53 -12.91 9.89 -4.55
C TRP A 53 -13.10 8.54 -5.24
N LEU A 54 -13.52 8.55 -6.52
CA LEU A 54 -13.86 7.31 -7.23
C LEU A 54 -12.63 6.42 -7.47
N ARG A 55 -11.47 7.01 -7.71
CA ARG A 55 -10.23 6.26 -7.94
C ARG A 55 -9.74 5.64 -6.64
N MET A 56 -9.79 6.42 -5.55
CA MET A 56 -9.45 5.93 -4.22
C MET A 56 -10.39 4.82 -3.75
N PHE A 57 -11.68 4.93 -4.05
CA PHE A 57 -12.65 3.87 -3.77
C PHE A 57 -12.22 2.54 -4.40
N PHE A 58 -11.87 2.53 -5.69
CA PHE A 58 -11.44 1.28 -6.35
C PHE A 58 -10.13 0.73 -5.79
N ILE A 59 -9.13 1.58 -5.54
CA ILE A 59 -7.84 1.14 -4.96
C ILE A 59 -8.08 0.53 -3.58
N TYR A 60 -8.82 1.22 -2.72
CA TYR A 60 -9.14 0.76 -1.38
C TYR A 60 -9.93 -0.56 -1.42
N SER A 61 -11.06 -0.61 -2.11
CA SER A 61 -11.91 -1.80 -2.16
C SER A 61 -11.21 -3.03 -2.76
N LEU A 62 -10.46 -2.87 -3.86
CA LEU A 62 -9.75 -3.99 -4.47
C LEU A 62 -8.62 -4.51 -3.59
N SER A 63 -7.90 -3.62 -2.90
CA SER A 63 -6.86 -4.02 -1.95
C SER A 63 -7.43 -4.81 -0.76
N GLY A 64 -8.54 -4.36 -0.18
CA GLY A 64 -9.19 -5.04 0.94
C GLY A 64 -9.80 -6.39 0.56
N LEU A 65 -10.49 -6.46 -0.58
CA LEU A 65 -11.04 -7.72 -1.09
C LEU A 65 -9.93 -8.71 -1.41
N GLY A 66 -8.85 -8.24 -2.06
CA GLY A 66 -7.70 -9.06 -2.38
C GLY A 66 -7.01 -9.62 -1.13
N GLY A 67 -6.76 -8.77 -0.14
CA GLY A 67 -6.18 -9.19 1.14
C GLY A 67 -7.08 -10.15 1.91
N TRP A 68 -8.38 -9.87 2.01
CA TRP A 68 -9.31 -10.76 2.68
C TRP A 68 -9.38 -12.14 2.02
N LEU A 69 -9.46 -12.21 0.67
CA LEU A 69 -9.49 -13.48 -0.05
C LEU A 69 -8.21 -14.29 0.14
N THR A 70 -7.03 -13.66 0.07
CA THR A 70 -5.77 -14.37 0.31
C THR A 70 -5.69 -14.90 1.74
N GLY A 71 -6.08 -14.11 2.72
CA GLY A 71 -6.13 -14.55 4.12
C GLY A 71 -7.09 -15.72 4.34
N ALA A 72 -8.32 -15.60 3.81
CA ALA A 72 -9.33 -16.64 3.93
C ALA A 72 -8.95 -17.94 3.19
N LEU A 73 -8.17 -17.85 2.11
CA LEU A 73 -7.74 -19.00 1.32
C LEU A 73 -6.60 -19.78 2.00
N PHE A 74 -5.59 -19.07 2.53
CA PHE A 74 -4.40 -19.69 3.11
C PHE A 74 -4.51 -19.93 4.63
N THR A 75 -5.40 -19.20 5.32
CA THR A 75 -5.67 -19.34 6.75
C THR A 75 -7.17 -19.23 7.07
N PRO A 76 -7.98 -20.24 6.67
CA PRO A 76 -9.44 -20.18 6.73
C PRO A 76 -10.05 -20.07 8.13
N TYR A 77 -9.30 -20.47 9.17
CA TYR A 77 -9.78 -20.50 10.55
C TYR A 77 -9.39 -19.27 11.38
N GLN A 78 -8.76 -18.26 10.76
CA GLN A 78 -8.42 -17.00 11.42
C GLN A 78 -9.46 -15.92 11.09
N VAL A 79 -9.84 -15.13 12.10
CA VAL A 79 -10.75 -14.00 11.92
C VAL A 79 -9.96 -12.83 11.35
N CYS A 80 -10.03 -12.65 10.03
CA CYS A 80 -9.33 -11.57 9.34
C CYS A 80 -10.27 -10.40 9.03
N VAL A 81 -9.89 -9.19 9.40
CA VAL A 81 -10.66 -7.96 9.15
C VAL A 81 -10.10 -7.26 7.91
N CYS A 82 -10.97 -6.86 6.97
CA CYS A 82 -10.55 -6.16 5.73
C CYS A 82 -9.72 -4.88 6.00
N TYR A 83 -9.84 -4.29 7.19
CA TYR A 83 -9.04 -3.14 7.63
C TYR A 83 -7.53 -3.37 7.51
N LEU A 84 -7.04 -4.55 7.90
CA LEU A 84 -5.61 -4.88 7.86
C LEU A 84 -5.11 -4.98 6.41
N GLY A 85 -5.82 -5.71 5.54
CA GLY A 85 -5.47 -5.77 4.12
C GLY A 85 -5.52 -4.40 3.41
N ASN A 86 -6.49 -3.55 3.78
CA ASN A 86 -6.62 -2.21 3.22
C ASN A 86 -5.44 -1.29 3.59
N ARG A 87 -4.99 -1.31 4.85
CA ARG A 87 -3.89 -0.44 5.32
C ARG A 87 -2.59 -0.78 4.59
N GLU A 88 -2.27 -2.05 4.49
CA GLU A 88 -1.08 -2.55 3.80
C GLU A 88 -1.20 -2.36 2.28
N GLY A 89 -2.41 -2.44 1.73
CA GLY A 89 -2.70 -2.07 0.34
C GLY A 89 -2.47 -0.59 0.03
N MET A 90 -2.86 0.31 0.94
CA MET A 90 -2.54 1.75 0.81
C MET A 90 -1.03 1.98 0.87
N CYS A 91 -0.30 1.25 1.72
CA CYS A 91 1.17 1.29 1.73
C CYS A 91 1.76 0.89 0.37
N GLY A 92 1.24 -0.16 -0.27
CA GLY A 92 1.60 -0.54 -1.64
C GLY A 92 1.35 0.57 -2.66
N GLY A 93 0.23 1.30 -2.52
CA GLY A 93 -0.06 2.48 -3.35
C GLY A 93 0.95 3.62 -3.18
N MET A 94 1.42 3.86 -1.95
CA MET A 94 2.46 4.85 -1.67
C MET A 94 3.80 4.49 -2.33
N PHE A 95 4.16 3.20 -2.38
CA PHE A 95 5.35 2.77 -3.14
C PHE A 95 5.20 3.10 -4.63
N VAL A 96 4.03 2.82 -5.22
CA VAL A 96 3.76 3.13 -6.63
C VAL A 96 3.88 4.63 -6.89
N GLU A 97 3.28 5.47 -6.05
CA GLU A 97 3.38 6.92 -6.16
C GLU A 97 4.83 7.41 -6.04
N LEU A 98 5.60 6.87 -5.08
CA LEU A 98 7.01 7.20 -4.87
C LEU A 98 7.85 6.90 -6.11
N PHE A 99 7.69 5.72 -6.71
CA PHE A 99 8.41 5.34 -7.92
C PHE A 99 7.98 6.15 -9.14
N GLN A 100 6.69 6.49 -9.25
CA GLN A 100 6.20 7.33 -10.35
C GLN A 100 6.70 8.77 -10.25
N SER A 101 6.86 9.27 -9.02
CA SER A 101 7.31 10.62 -8.69
C SER A 101 8.82 10.72 -8.46
N TRP A 102 9.57 9.64 -8.70
CA TRP A 102 11.02 9.57 -8.48
C TRP A 102 11.81 10.76 -9.04
N PRO A 103 11.54 11.26 -10.26
CA PRO A 103 12.27 12.40 -10.81
C PRO A 103 11.96 13.74 -10.13
N LEU A 104 10.84 13.83 -9.41
CA LEU A 104 10.41 15.03 -8.70
C LEU A 104 11.00 15.12 -7.28
N LEU A 105 11.53 14.00 -6.77
CA LEU A 105 12.04 13.91 -5.40
C LEU A 105 13.52 14.28 -5.33
N ALA A 106 13.88 15.18 -4.41
CA ALA A 106 15.26 15.55 -4.15
C ALA A 106 16.08 14.38 -3.55
N ARG A 107 15.46 13.54 -2.70
CA ARG A 107 16.12 12.44 -1.97
C ARG A 107 15.27 11.14 -1.94
N PRO A 108 14.99 10.51 -3.09
CA PRO A 108 14.04 9.40 -3.20
C PRO A 108 14.42 8.18 -2.35
N TRP A 109 15.71 7.87 -2.23
CA TRP A 109 16.17 6.72 -1.43
C TRP A 109 15.80 6.82 0.04
N ARG A 110 15.82 8.02 0.64
CA ARG A 110 15.42 8.20 2.05
C ARG A 110 13.96 7.84 2.25
N GLU A 111 13.11 8.23 1.32
CA GLU A 111 11.68 7.93 1.36
C GLU A 111 11.41 6.44 1.15
N VAL A 112 12.13 5.78 0.23
CA VAL A 112 12.08 4.32 0.08
C VAL A 112 12.45 3.62 1.39
N PHE A 113 13.55 4.03 2.04
CA PHE A 113 13.99 3.42 3.30
C PHE A 113 12.95 3.60 4.42
N LYS A 114 12.34 4.78 4.54
CA LYS A 114 11.28 5.04 5.52
C LYS A 114 10.05 4.16 5.26
N LEU A 115 9.53 4.15 4.04
CA LEU A 115 8.36 3.35 3.65
C LEU A 115 8.63 1.85 3.82
N THR A 116 9.80 1.38 3.40
CA THR A 116 10.22 -0.02 3.57
C THR A 116 10.34 -0.39 5.04
N PHE A 117 10.93 0.48 5.87
CA PHE A 117 11.02 0.24 7.31
C PHE A 117 9.63 0.11 7.95
N ILE A 118 8.69 0.99 7.61
CA ILE A 118 7.30 0.92 8.09
C ILE A 118 6.62 -0.37 7.63
N ALA A 119 6.76 -0.75 6.36
CA ALA A 119 6.20 -1.97 5.81
C ALA A 119 6.77 -3.23 6.50
N LEU A 120 8.09 -3.27 6.73
CA LEU A 120 8.74 -4.38 7.42
C LEU A 120 8.31 -4.51 8.88
N VAL A 121 8.19 -3.39 9.59
CA VAL A 121 7.69 -3.39 10.98
C VAL A 121 6.24 -3.90 11.01
N ALA A 122 5.39 -3.44 10.09
CA ALA A 122 4.01 -3.88 9.99
C ALA A 122 3.90 -5.39 9.66
N PHE A 123 4.73 -5.88 8.74
CA PHE A 123 4.80 -7.30 8.41
C PHE A 123 5.36 -8.14 9.56
N ALA A 124 6.35 -7.61 10.31
CA ALA A 124 6.91 -8.29 11.48
C ALA A 124 5.88 -8.44 12.60
N PHE A 125 4.99 -7.46 12.80
CA PHE A 125 3.85 -7.61 13.71
C PHE A 125 2.92 -8.73 13.27
N GLY A 126 2.82 -9.03 11.97
CA GLY A 126 2.02 -10.13 11.48
C GLY A 126 2.57 -11.53 11.76
N PHE A 127 3.72 -11.67 12.43
CA PHE A 127 4.16 -12.94 13.03
C PHE A 127 3.61 -13.19 14.44
N LEU A 128 2.85 -12.25 14.98
CA LEU A 128 2.14 -12.41 16.24
C LEU A 128 0.85 -13.24 16.04
N PRO A 129 0.37 -13.93 17.09
CA PRO A 129 -0.87 -14.67 17.01
C PRO A 129 -2.05 -13.77 16.60
N TYR A 130 -3.00 -14.36 15.86
CA TYR A 130 -4.20 -13.71 15.31
C TYR A 130 -3.96 -12.64 14.23
N LEU A 131 -2.72 -12.31 13.88
CA LEU A 131 -2.41 -11.44 12.75
C LEU A 131 -2.06 -12.28 11.52
N ASP A 132 -2.62 -11.88 10.38
CA ASP A 132 -2.56 -12.66 9.14
C ASP A 132 -1.70 -11.95 8.10
N ASN A 133 -0.49 -12.46 7.91
CA ASN A 133 0.46 -12.00 6.91
C ASN A 133 0.05 -12.36 5.47
N TRP A 134 -0.79 -13.38 5.27
CA TRP A 134 -1.39 -13.62 3.95
C TRP A 134 -2.33 -12.50 3.55
N SER A 135 -3.14 -12.01 4.51
CA SER A 135 -3.96 -10.81 4.29
C SER A 135 -3.14 -9.57 3.98
N HIS A 136 -2.02 -9.35 4.69
CA HIS A 136 -1.10 -8.24 4.41
C HIS A 136 -0.47 -8.36 3.01
N LEU A 137 -0.01 -9.55 2.63
CA LEU A 137 0.63 -9.81 1.34
C LEU A 137 -0.34 -9.61 0.17
N GLY A 138 -1.57 -10.15 0.29
CA GLY A 138 -2.61 -9.94 -0.71
C GLY A 138 -3.03 -8.48 -0.81
N GLY A 139 -3.24 -7.83 0.35
CA GLY A 139 -3.57 -6.41 0.42
C GLY A 139 -2.52 -5.54 -0.28
N PHE A 140 -1.23 -5.76 0.03
CA PHE A 140 -0.11 -5.07 -0.61
C PHE A 140 -0.06 -5.32 -2.13
N THR A 141 -0.22 -6.57 -2.56
CA THR A 141 -0.17 -6.96 -3.98
C THR A 141 -1.30 -6.31 -4.78
N PHE A 142 -2.54 -6.43 -4.31
CA PHE A 142 -3.69 -5.78 -4.97
C PHE A 142 -3.62 -4.25 -4.84
N GLY A 143 -3.07 -3.72 -3.75
CA GLY A 143 -2.79 -2.30 -3.57
C GLY A 143 -1.83 -1.74 -4.61
N VAL A 144 -0.70 -2.42 -4.86
CA VAL A 144 0.26 -2.04 -5.91
C VAL A 144 -0.38 -2.11 -7.30
N LEU A 145 -1.04 -3.22 -7.63
CA LEU A 145 -1.65 -3.41 -8.95
C LEU A 145 -2.76 -2.37 -9.22
N SER A 146 -3.67 -2.18 -8.28
CA SER A 146 -4.76 -1.21 -8.40
C SER A 146 -4.23 0.22 -8.46
N SER A 147 -3.18 0.56 -7.71
CA SER A 147 -2.55 1.88 -7.75
C SER A 147 -1.88 2.17 -9.10
N ILE A 148 -1.25 1.18 -9.74
CA ILE A 148 -0.70 1.33 -11.10
C ILE A 148 -1.82 1.65 -12.11
N VAL A 149 -3.00 1.07 -11.92
CA VAL A 149 -4.15 1.22 -12.84
C VAL A 149 -4.89 2.54 -12.62
N PHE A 150 -5.17 2.90 -11.37
CA PHE A 150 -6.11 3.97 -11.04
C PHE A 150 -5.44 5.29 -10.60
N LEU A 151 -4.17 5.31 -10.17
CA LEU A 151 -3.56 6.58 -9.76
C LEU A 151 -3.36 7.52 -10.95
N PRO A 152 -3.57 8.84 -10.76
CA PRO A 152 -3.21 9.83 -11.76
C PRO A 152 -1.68 9.85 -11.93
N TYR A 153 -1.21 9.76 -13.18
CA TYR A 153 0.21 9.73 -13.48
C TYR A 153 0.68 11.02 -14.17
N ILE A 154 1.82 11.55 -13.72
CA ILE A 154 2.53 12.66 -14.36
C ILE A 154 3.47 12.06 -15.41
N THR A 155 3.27 12.31 -16.70
CA THR A 155 4.11 11.73 -17.77
C THR A 155 5.24 12.66 -18.20
N PHE A 156 6.47 12.16 -18.19
CA PHE A 156 7.62 12.90 -18.72
C PHE A 156 7.94 12.44 -20.14
N GLY A 157 7.27 13.05 -21.11
CA GLY A 157 7.44 12.74 -22.54
C GLY A 157 6.67 11.50 -23.02
N LYS A 158 6.83 11.20 -24.32
CA LYS A 158 6.02 10.16 -25.01
C LYS A 158 6.37 8.74 -24.57
N TRP A 159 7.64 8.46 -24.27
CA TRP A 159 8.11 7.14 -23.84
C TRP A 159 7.59 6.76 -22.46
N ASP A 160 7.62 7.69 -21.50
CA ASP A 160 7.07 7.45 -20.16
C ASP A 160 5.55 7.28 -20.18
N ALA A 161 4.85 8.05 -21.02
CA ALA A 161 3.42 7.88 -21.26
C ALA A 161 3.07 6.51 -21.87
N ALA A 162 3.86 6.05 -22.85
CA ALA A 162 3.69 4.73 -23.45
C ALA A 162 3.94 3.61 -22.42
N ARG A 163 5.03 3.69 -21.66
CA ARG A 163 5.35 2.72 -20.60
C ARG A 163 4.23 2.61 -19.57
N LYS A 164 3.72 3.74 -19.06
CA LYS A 164 2.62 3.79 -18.09
C LYS A 164 1.33 3.20 -18.67
N ARG A 165 1.00 3.54 -19.93
CA ARG A 165 -0.15 2.95 -20.62
C ARG A 165 -0.01 1.44 -20.79
N THR A 166 1.17 0.96 -21.16
CA THR A 166 1.45 -0.49 -21.25
C THR A 166 1.29 -1.18 -19.90
N LEU A 167 1.78 -0.58 -18.81
CA LEU A 167 1.59 -1.11 -17.45
C LEU A 167 0.10 -1.22 -17.09
N ILE A 168 -0.72 -0.22 -17.42
CA ILE A 168 -2.18 -0.28 -17.19
C ILE A 168 -2.81 -1.44 -17.96
N PHE A 169 -2.46 -1.60 -19.25
CA PHE A 169 -2.98 -2.71 -20.07
C PHE A 169 -2.57 -4.10 -19.58
N ILE A 170 -1.50 -4.21 -18.78
CA ILE A 170 -1.05 -5.47 -18.18
C ILE A 170 -1.68 -5.66 -16.80
N CYS A 171 -1.63 -4.64 -15.94
CA CYS A 171 -2.08 -4.75 -14.55
C CYS A 171 -3.61 -4.85 -14.45
N LEU A 172 -4.37 -4.18 -15.31
CA LEU A 172 -5.84 -4.25 -15.30
C LEU A 172 -6.37 -5.68 -15.50
N PRO A 173 -6.01 -6.41 -16.58
CA PRO A 173 -6.41 -7.81 -16.71
C PRO A 173 -5.76 -8.68 -15.63
N GLY A 174 -4.54 -8.36 -15.17
CA GLY A 174 -3.89 -9.06 -14.06
C GLY A 174 -4.72 -9.05 -12.77
N ILE A 175 -5.31 -7.90 -12.40
CA ILE A 175 -6.20 -7.79 -11.23
C ILE A 175 -7.43 -8.68 -11.42
N VAL A 176 -8.05 -8.64 -12.60
CA VAL A 176 -9.25 -9.44 -12.89
C VAL A 176 -8.93 -10.93 -12.78
N VAL A 177 -7.84 -11.38 -13.43
CA VAL A 177 -7.40 -12.78 -13.39
C VAL A 177 -7.11 -13.22 -11.96
N LEU A 178 -6.29 -12.47 -11.22
CA LEU A 178 -5.96 -12.80 -9.83
C LEU A 178 -7.22 -12.87 -8.95
N MET A 179 -8.13 -11.90 -9.08
CA MET A 179 -9.38 -11.89 -8.32
C MET A 179 -10.25 -13.10 -8.67
N THR A 180 -10.38 -13.44 -9.96
CA THR A 180 -11.16 -14.61 -10.39
C THR A 180 -10.55 -15.92 -9.92
N VAL A 181 -9.21 -16.05 -9.96
CA VAL A 181 -8.51 -17.25 -9.50
C VAL A 181 -8.69 -17.42 -7.99
N LEU A 182 -8.45 -16.36 -7.21
CA LEU A 182 -8.62 -16.42 -5.75
C LEU A 182 -10.07 -16.74 -5.35
N LEU A 183 -11.06 -16.14 -6.02
CA LEU A 183 -12.46 -16.49 -5.80
C LEU A 183 -12.75 -17.94 -6.18
N SER A 184 -12.25 -18.42 -7.32
CA SER A 184 -12.48 -19.80 -7.73
C SER A 184 -11.89 -20.79 -6.73
N LEU A 185 -10.64 -20.58 -6.30
CA LEU A 185 -9.99 -21.41 -5.29
C LEU A 185 -10.77 -21.36 -3.99
N PHE A 186 -11.18 -20.17 -3.52
CA PHE A 186 -11.96 -20.03 -2.29
C PHE A 186 -13.27 -20.84 -2.30
N PHE A 187 -13.93 -21.02 -3.46
CA PHE A 187 -15.16 -21.80 -3.56
C PHE A 187 -14.96 -23.28 -3.89
N THR A 188 -13.83 -23.68 -4.47
CA THR A 188 -13.59 -25.08 -4.88
C THR A 188 -12.70 -25.85 -3.91
N ASP A 189 -11.68 -25.21 -3.33
CA ASP A 189 -10.61 -25.89 -2.62
C ASP A 189 -10.04 -25.06 -1.45
N THR A 190 -9.79 -25.69 -0.31
CA THR A 190 -8.87 -25.14 0.70
C THR A 190 -7.44 -25.49 0.29
N VAL A 191 -6.54 -24.50 0.26
CA VAL A 191 -5.15 -24.75 -0.14
C VAL A 191 -4.41 -25.44 1.00
N ASP A 192 -4.21 -26.75 0.86
CA ASP A 192 -3.40 -27.52 1.81
C ASP A 192 -1.91 -27.25 1.56
N CYS A 193 -1.31 -26.50 2.49
CA CYS A 193 0.05 -26.02 2.38
C CYS A 193 0.76 -26.14 3.72
N SER A 194 1.76 -27.01 3.78
CA SER A 194 2.51 -27.35 5.01
C SER A 194 3.41 -26.24 5.55
N TRP A 195 3.61 -25.15 4.80
CA TRP A 195 4.46 -24.03 5.20
C TRP A 195 3.69 -22.73 5.41
N CYS A 196 2.39 -22.70 5.10
CA CYS A 196 1.61 -21.47 5.08
C CYS A 196 1.38 -20.89 6.48
N HIS A 197 1.41 -21.72 7.53
CA HIS A 197 1.31 -21.27 8.93
C HIS A 197 2.55 -20.48 9.39
N TYR A 198 3.74 -20.80 8.88
CA TYR A 198 4.98 -20.09 9.26
C TYR A 198 5.02 -18.64 8.80
N LEU A 199 4.23 -18.28 7.78
CA LEU A 199 4.10 -16.88 7.39
C LEU A 199 3.28 -16.07 8.40
N ASN A 200 2.32 -16.68 9.10
CA ASN A 200 1.45 -15.97 10.06
C ASN A 200 1.95 -16.05 11.50
N CYS A 201 2.63 -17.14 11.89
CA CYS A 201 3.11 -17.24 13.26
C CYS A 201 4.40 -18.04 13.35
N ILE A 202 5.37 -17.48 14.08
CA ILE A 202 6.64 -18.13 14.40
C ILE A 202 6.64 -18.42 15.90
N ASN A 203 6.86 -19.68 16.27
CA ASN A 203 7.01 -20.08 17.67
C ASN A 203 8.30 -19.50 18.25
N PHE A 204 8.20 -18.34 18.89
CA PHE A 204 9.28 -17.76 19.71
C PHE A 204 9.43 -18.46 21.07
N THR A 205 8.39 -19.17 21.50
CA THR A 205 8.31 -19.98 22.73
C THR A 205 7.43 -21.19 22.42
N ASP A 206 7.61 -22.29 23.15
CA ASP A 206 7.03 -23.62 22.84
C ASP A 206 5.52 -23.61 22.54
N ASN A 207 4.76 -22.64 23.10
CA ASN A 207 3.30 -22.57 22.98
C ASN A 207 2.82 -21.21 22.43
N PHE A 208 3.66 -20.44 21.74
CA PHE A 208 3.31 -19.07 21.33
C PHE A 208 2.23 -19.02 20.24
N CYS A 209 2.20 -20.04 19.37
CA CYS A 209 1.26 -20.14 18.25
C CYS A 209 0.24 -21.29 18.38
N GLU A 210 0.27 -22.10 19.44
CA GLU A 210 -0.62 -23.28 19.64
C GLU A 210 -2.10 -22.91 19.84
N ASP A 211 -2.41 -21.68 20.25
CA ASP A 211 -3.79 -21.18 20.38
C ASP A 211 -4.39 -20.68 19.05
N ASN A 212 -3.70 -20.87 17.93
CA ASN A 212 -4.31 -20.65 16.62
C ASN A 212 -5.25 -21.83 16.33
N LEU A 213 -6.53 -21.52 16.04
CA LEU A 213 -7.60 -22.46 15.65
C LEU A 213 -7.27 -23.44 14.50
N GLN A 214 -6.07 -23.36 13.92
CA GLN A 214 -5.55 -24.30 12.93
C GLN A 214 -5.17 -25.66 13.52
N ASP A 215 -4.85 -25.76 14.81
CA ASP A 215 -4.45 -27.02 15.46
C ASP A 215 -5.64 -27.84 16.01
N ILE A 216 -6.87 -27.37 15.81
CA ILE A 216 -8.11 -27.99 16.33
C ILE A 216 -8.81 -28.89 15.29
N PHE A 217 -8.34 -28.92 14.03
CA PHE A 217 -8.88 -29.77 12.95
C PHE A 217 -7.80 -30.57 12.22
#